data_AF-A0A357V0Y7-F1
#
_entry.id   AF-A0A357V0Y7-F1
#
_cell.length_a   1.000
_cell.length_b   1.000
_cell.length_c   1.000
_cell.angle_alpha   90.00
_cell.angle_beta   90.00
_cell.angle_gamma   90.00
#
_symmetry.space_group_name_H-M   'P 1'
#
loop_
_entity.id
_entity.type
_entity.pdbx_description
1 polymer ?
#
loop_
_entity_poly.entity_id
_entity_poly.type
_entity_poly.pdbx_seq_one_letter_code
_entity_poly.pdbx_strand_id
1 'polypeptide(L)'
;LGTLPTIGNNVADNYILLIIDNGSYGSTGDQPTYAGKKTSLTKVAEACGCDNVIECKAEDTAQVMKDAIASKKMTVIVCKCESGNIPVPNITMDQVVIRDRFMKALEAANA
;
A
#
# COMPACT_ATOMS: atom_id res chain seq x y z
N LEU A 1 -2.03 -6.67 -8.31
CA LEU A 1 -2.23 -6.25 -9.72
C LEU A 1 -3.50 -6.81 -10.33
N GLY A 2 -3.90 -8.06 -10.06
CA GLY A 2 -5.11 -8.66 -10.65
C GLY A 2 -6.44 -7.94 -10.37
N THR A 3 -6.49 -7.05 -9.38
CA THR A 3 -7.67 -6.24 -9.06
C THR A 3 -7.84 -5.01 -9.96
N LEU A 4 -6.76 -4.48 -10.57
CA LEU A 4 -6.83 -3.26 -11.39
C LEU A 4 -7.77 -3.43 -12.61
N PRO A 5 -7.76 -4.56 -13.34
CA PRO A 5 -8.75 -4.82 -14.39
C PRO A 5 -10.19 -4.87 -13.86
N THR A 6 -10.40 -5.40 -12.65
CA THR A 6 -11.74 -5.41 -12.04
C THR A 6 -12.22 -4.00 -11.74
N ILE A 7 -11.35 -3.16 -11.17
CA ILE A 7 -11.63 -1.75 -10.88
C ILE A 7 -11.95 -1.01 -12.19
N GLY A 8 -11.10 -1.12 -13.21
CA GLY A 8 -11.31 -0.46 -14.51
C GLY A 8 -12.60 -0.85 -15.21
N ASN A 9 -13.11 -2.07 -15.00
CA ASN A 9 -14.35 -2.54 -15.62
C ASN A 9 -15.61 -2.38 -14.75
N ASN A 10 -15.48 -1.96 -13.48
CA ASN A 10 -16.60 -1.82 -12.54
C ASN A 10 -16.56 -0.45 -11.88
N VAL A 11 -16.88 0.59 -12.67
CA VAL A 11 -16.82 1.98 -12.22
C VAL A 11 -17.74 2.21 -11.02
N ALA A 12 -17.16 2.71 -9.93
CA ALA A 12 -17.87 3.10 -8.71
C ALA A 12 -17.32 4.45 -8.22
N ASP A 13 -18.06 5.53 -8.43
CA ASP A 13 -17.58 6.90 -8.21
C ASP A 13 -17.27 7.27 -6.75
N ASN A 14 -17.71 6.43 -5.82
CA ASN A 14 -17.39 6.52 -4.40
C ASN A 14 -16.18 5.66 -3.98
N TYR A 15 -15.45 5.06 -4.93
CA TYR A 15 -14.30 4.21 -4.67
C TYR A 15 -12.98 4.91 -5.03
N ILE A 16 -12.03 4.92 -4.10
CA ILE A 16 -10.68 5.42 -4.31
C ILE A 16 -9.68 4.34 -3.88
N LEU A 17 -8.77 3.97 -4.79
CA LEU A 17 -7.63 3.12 -4.48
C LEU A 17 -6.39 4.00 -4.27
N LEU A 18 -5.92 4.10 -3.04
CA LEU A 18 -4.62 4.72 -2.73
C LEU A 18 -3.54 3.65 -2.64
N ILE A 19 -2.54 3.75 -3.51
CA ILE A 19 -1.34 2.91 -3.52
C ILE A 19 -0.19 3.72 -2.95
N ILE A 20 0.37 3.25 -1.84
CA ILE A 20 1.65 3.76 -1.31
C ILE A 20 2.76 2.98 -1.98
N ASP A 21 3.45 3.62 -2.92
CA ASP A 21 4.55 3.04 -3.68
C ASP A 21 5.88 3.62 -3.19
N ASN A 22 6.43 2.97 -2.18
CA ASN A 22 7.76 3.25 -1.61
C ASN A 22 8.89 2.50 -2.34
N GLY A 23 8.58 1.76 -3.41
CA GLY A 23 9.57 1.00 -4.16
C GLY A 23 10.24 -0.17 -3.42
N SER A 24 9.75 -0.59 -2.25
CA SER A 24 10.41 -1.63 -1.44
C SER A 24 9.44 -2.53 -0.66
N TYR A 25 9.90 -3.74 -0.34
CA TYR A 25 9.24 -4.62 0.61
C TYR A 25 9.66 -4.22 2.03
N GLY A 26 8.96 -3.23 2.59
CA GLY A 26 9.33 -2.63 3.88
C GLY A 26 9.41 -3.61 5.05
N SER A 27 8.64 -4.70 5.03
CA SER A 27 8.65 -5.73 6.09
C SER A 27 9.78 -6.74 5.97
N THR A 28 10.50 -6.80 4.85
CA THR A 28 11.57 -7.77 4.60
C THR A 28 12.94 -7.08 4.48
N GLY A 29 13.15 -6.04 5.27
CA GLY A 29 14.40 -5.26 5.28
C GLY A 29 14.56 -4.35 4.06
N ASP A 30 13.47 -3.70 3.63
CA ASP A 30 13.46 -2.72 2.53
C ASP A 30 14.05 -3.25 1.20
N GLN A 31 13.84 -4.53 0.89
CA GLN A 31 14.28 -5.10 -0.38
C GLN A 31 13.57 -4.40 -1.56
N PRO A 32 14.27 -3.99 -2.62
CA PRO A 32 13.65 -3.28 -3.74
C PRO A 32 12.57 -4.10 -4.45
N THR A 33 11.42 -3.49 -4.70
CA THR A 33 10.39 -4.04 -5.59
C THR A 33 10.68 -3.66 -7.05
N TYR A 34 9.95 -4.26 -7.98
CA TYR A 34 10.02 -3.82 -9.38
C TYR A 34 9.35 -2.45 -9.62
N ALA A 35 8.46 -2.01 -8.72
CA ALA A 35 7.89 -0.66 -8.73
C ALA A 35 8.93 0.42 -8.33
N GLY A 36 9.95 0.05 -7.55
CA GLY A 36 11.16 0.86 -7.34
C GLY A 36 12.16 0.81 -8.50
N LYS A 37 11.84 0.10 -9.59
CA LYS A 37 12.70 -0.05 -10.77
C LYS A 37 12.01 0.50 -12.03
N LYS A 38 11.57 -0.38 -12.92
CA LYS A 38 11.03 -0.01 -14.24
C LYS A 38 9.50 -0.07 -14.30
N THR A 39 8.86 -0.69 -13.32
CA THR A 39 7.40 -0.86 -13.32
C THR A 39 6.74 0.42 -12.83
N SER A 40 5.93 1.05 -13.69
CA SER A 40 5.07 2.17 -13.29
C SER A 40 3.67 1.63 -12.97
N LEU A 41 3.27 1.70 -11.70
CA LEU A 41 1.93 1.28 -11.28
C LEU A 41 0.84 2.16 -11.87
N THR A 42 1.13 3.44 -12.11
CA THR A 42 0.28 4.40 -12.82
C THR A 42 -0.05 3.90 -14.22
N LYS A 43 0.98 3.61 -15.03
CA LYS A 43 0.81 3.08 -16.40
C LYS A 43 0.11 1.73 -16.42
N VAL A 44 0.36 0.88 -15.42
CA VAL A 44 -0.32 -0.42 -15.31
C VAL A 44 -1.81 -0.22 -15.01
N ALA A 45 -2.18 0.71 -14.12
CA ALA A 45 -3.58 1.01 -13.82
C ALA A 45 -4.31 1.58 -15.05
N GLU A 46 -3.70 2.53 -15.76
CA GLU A 46 -4.21 3.06 -17.03
C GLU A 46 -4.43 1.94 -18.05
N ALA A 47 -3.42 1.07 -18.25
CA ALA A 47 -3.51 -0.06 -19.18
C ALA A 47 -4.56 -1.11 -18.78
N CYS A 48 -4.96 -1.14 -17.50
CA CYS A 48 -6.05 -1.98 -17.00
C CYS A 48 -7.44 -1.34 -17.18
N GLY A 49 -7.54 -0.14 -17.78
CA GLY A 49 -8.80 0.56 -18.01
C GLY A 49 -9.27 1.45 -16.86
N CYS A 50 -8.37 1.85 -15.95
CA CYS A 50 -8.72 2.87 -14.95
C CYS A 50 -8.63 4.25 -15.59
N ASP A 51 -9.75 4.96 -15.73
CA ASP A 51 -9.81 6.25 -16.44
C ASP A 51 -9.19 7.43 -15.67
N ASN A 52 -9.27 7.42 -14.34
CA ASN A 52 -8.76 8.49 -13.49
C ASN A 52 -7.64 7.97 -12.60
N VAL A 53 -6.41 8.12 -13.07
CA VAL A 53 -5.19 7.72 -12.35
C VAL A 53 -4.35 8.95 -12.06
N ILE A 54 -3.95 9.13 -10.81
CA ILE A 54 -3.15 10.27 -10.34
C ILE A 54 -1.87 9.75 -9.71
N GLU A 55 -0.73 10.12 -10.25
CA GLU A 55 0.56 9.94 -9.58
C GLU A 55 0.92 11.20 -8.80
N CYS A 56 1.33 11.07 -7.55
CA CYS A 56 1.70 12.21 -6.70
C CYS A 56 2.85 11.86 -5.75
N LYS A 57 3.48 12.89 -5.19
CA LYS A 57 4.47 12.70 -4.12
C LYS A 57 3.79 12.52 -2.77
N ALA A 58 4.53 11.95 -1.82
CA ALA A 58 4.09 11.77 -0.43
C ALA A 58 3.55 13.07 0.19
N GLU A 59 4.27 14.19 0.03
CA GLU A 59 3.91 15.51 0.56
C GLU A 59 2.57 16.05 0.02
N ASP A 60 2.22 15.69 -1.22
CA ASP A 60 1.00 16.17 -1.89
C ASP A 60 -0.21 15.24 -1.64
N THR A 61 0.03 14.03 -1.14
CA THR A 61 -0.97 12.95 -1.07
C THR A 61 -2.22 13.35 -0.30
N ALA A 62 -2.06 14.11 0.78
CA ALA A 62 -3.19 14.58 1.58
C ALA A 62 -4.11 15.52 0.79
N GLN A 63 -3.56 16.37 -0.07
CA GLN A 63 -4.35 17.27 -0.90
C GLN A 63 -4.98 16.49 -2.07
N VAL A 64 -4.20 15.66 -2.75
CA VAL A 64 -4.69 14.81 -3.86
C VAL A 64 -5.85 13.92 -3.41
N MET A 65 -5.77 13.36 -2.19
CA MET A 65 -6.87 12.57 -1.63
C MET A 65 -8.13 13.40 -1.40
N LYS A 66 -8.01 14.63 -0.88
CA LYS A 66 -9.16 15.54 -0.71
C LYS A 66 -9.80 15.88 -2.05
N ASP A 67 -8.98 16.17 -3.05
CA ASP A 67 -9.45 16.52 -4.40
C ASP A 67 -10.15 15.31 -5.07
N ALA A 68 -9.59 14.10 -4.90
CA ALA A 68 -10.21 12.87 -5.39
C ALA A 68 -11.58 12.61 -4.72
N ILE A 69 -11.68 12.77 -3.40
CA ILE A 69 -12.96 12.66 -2.67
C ILE A 69 -13.97 13.71 -3.19
N ALA A 70 -13.53 14.97 -3.35
CA ALA A 70 -14.38 16.05 -3.82
C ALA A 70 -14.85 15.85 -5.27
N SER A 71 -14.04 15.18 -6.10
CA SER A 71 -14.33 14.93 -7.51
C SER A 71 -15.52 14.01 -7.76
N LYS A 72 -15.88 13.17 -6.77
CA LYS A 72 -16.90 12.12 -6.89
C LYS A 72 -16.69 11.27 -8.16
N LYS A 73 -15.44 10.88 -8.39
CA LYS A 73 -15.04 9.98 -9.47
C LYS A 73 -14.21 8.86 -8.90
N MET A 74 -14.40 7.66 -9.45
CA MET A 74 -13.54 6.53 -9.13
C MET A 74 -12.09 6.92 -9.45
N THR A 75 -11.17 6.82 -8.48
CA THR A 75 -9.81 7.33 -8.64
C THR A 75 -8.78 6.33 -8.15
N VAL A 76 -7.73 6.09 -8.94
CA VAL A 76 -6.53 5.39 -8.50
C VAL A 76 -5.45 6.43 -8.22
N ILE A 77 -4.93 6.48 -7.01
CA ILE A 77 -3.85 7.39 -6.60
C ILE A 77 -2.60 6.54 -6.37
N VAL A 78 -1.51 6.85 -7.06
CA VAL A 78 -0.18 6.28 -6.83
C VAL A 78 0.66 7.32 -6.11
N CYS A 79 0.80 7.16 -4.79
CA CYS A 79 1.65 7.98 -3.95
C CYS A 79 3.09 7.45 -4.00
N LYS A 80 3.99 8.19 -4.64
CA LYS A 80 5.43 7.92 -4.62
C LYS A 80 6.02 8.46 -3.33
N CYS A 81 6.68 7.58 -2.59
CA CYS A 81 7.35 7.93 -1.34
C CYS A 81 8.74 7.28 -1.29
N GLU A 82 9.59 7.79 -0.42
CA GLU A 82 10.92 7.23 -0.20
C GLU A 82 10.82 5.87 0.50
N SER A 83 11.74 4.96 0.15
CA SER A 83 11.88 3.70 0.87
C SER A 83 12.38 3.95 2.28
N GLY A 84 11.99 3.09 3.21
CA GLY A 84 12.41 3.15 4.59
C GLY A 84 11.23 2.97 5.53
N ASN A 85 11.47 2.23 6.60
CA ASN A 85 10.61 2.22 7.77
C ASN A 85 11.36 2.80 8.96
N ILE A 86 10.65 3.07 10.06
CA ILE A 86 11.32 3.38 11.31
C ILE A 86 12.33 2.27 11.64
N PRO A 87 13.59 2.60 12.00
CA PRO A 87 14.58 1.60 12.34
C PRO A 87 14.16 0.88 13.62
N VAL A 88 13.52 -0.26 13.46
CA VAL A 88 13.14 -1.16 14.54
C VAL A 88 14.18 -2.28 14.63
N PRO A 89 14.73 -2.56 15.82
CA PRO A 89 15.67 -3.65 15.99
C PRO A 89 15.00 -4.98 15.62
N ASN A 90 15.76 -5.89 15.03
CA ASN A 90 15.29 -7.24 14.79
C ASN A 90 14.81 -7.86 16.12
N ILE A 91 13.71 -8.61 16.04
CA ILE A 91 13.24 -9.38 17.19
C ILE A 91 14.35 -10.37 17.55
N THR A 92 14.85 -10.27 18.79
CA THR A 92 15.89 -11.14 19.33
C THR A 92 15.36 -12.50 19.80
N MET A 93 14.03 -12.67 19.80
CA MET A 93 13.35 -13.90 20.16
C MET A 93 13.25 -14.83 18.95
N ASP A 94 13.48 -16.13 19.15
CA ASP A 94 13.22 -17.13 18.13
C ASP A 94 11.70 -17.32 17.93
N GLN A 95 11.31 -17.87 16.77
CA GLN A 95 9.90 -18.12 16.43
C GLN A 95 9.14 -18.96 17.47
N VAL A 96 9.79 -19.90 18.15
CA VAL A 96 9.19 -20.75 19.19
C VAL A 96 8.86 -19.92 20.43
N VAL A 97 9.80 -19.06 20.88
CA VAL A 97 9.55 -18.15 22.00
C VAL A 97 8.45 -17.13 21.67
N ILE A 98 8.39 -16.63 20.44
CA ILE A 98 7.31 -15.72 20.01
C ILE A 98 5.94 -16.41 20.11
N ARG A 99 5.83 -17.65 19.61
CA ARG A 99 4.61 -18.46 19.71
C ARG A 99 4.21 -18.68 21.17
N ASP A 100 5.14 -19.11 22.02
CA ASP A 100 4.85 -19.44 23.41
C ASP A 100 4.42 -18.20 24.21
N ARG A 101 5.06 -17.05 23.94
CA ARG A 101 4.67 -15.77 24.52
C ARG A 101 3.24 -15.38 24.13
N PHE A 102 2.86 -15.57 22.88
CA PHE A 102 1.50 -15.30 22.42
C PHE A 102 0.48 -16.21 23.12
N MET A 103 0.75 -17.52 23.18
CA MET A 103 -0.16 -18.48 23.81
C MET A 103 -0.37 -18.19 25.30
N LYS A 104 0.70 -17.87 26.04
CA LYS A 104 0.59 -17.49 27.46
C LYS A 104 -0.23 -16.22 27.67
N ALA A 105 -0.05 -15.22 26.80
CA ALA A 105 -0.84 -13.98 26.86
C ALA A 105 -2.32 -14.25 26.56
N LEU A 106 -2.62 -15.15 25.61
CA LEU A 106 -3.98 -15.57 25.27
C LEU A 106 -4.64 -16.34 26.42
N GLU A 107 -3.93 -17.27 27.06
CA GLU A 107 -4.42 -17.99 28.25
C GLU A 107 -4.74 -17.02 29.39
N ALA A 108 -3.84 -16.07 29.68
CA ALA A 108 -4.05 -15.08 30.73
C ALA A 108 -5.22 -14.13 30.44
N ALA A 109 -5.49 -13.80 29.18
CA ALA A 109 -6.61 -12.94 28.78
C ALA A 109 -7.97 -13.66 28.83
N ASN A 110 -7.98 -14.99 28.75
CA ASN A 110 -9.18 -15.82 28.78
C ASN A 110 -9.49 -16.42 30.17
N ALA A 111 -8.62 -16.19 31.16
CA ALA A 111 -8.79 -16.62 32.55
C ALA A 111 -9.57 -15.56 33.35
#